data_AF-A0A3D8YRW3-F1
#
_entry.id   AF-A0A3D8YRW3-F1
#
_cell.length_a   1.000
_cell.length_b   1.000
_cell.length_c   1.000
_cell.angle_alpha   90.00
_cell.angle_beta   90.00
_cell.angle_gamma   90.00
#
_symmetry.space_group_name_H-M   'P 1'
#
loop_
_entity.id
_entity.type
_entity.pdbx_description
1 polymer ?
#
loop_
_entity_poly.entity_id
_entity_poly.type
_entity_poly.pdbx_seq_one_letter_code
_entity_poly.pdbx_strand_id
1 'polypeptide(L)' 'MFDDFKIIEPLFEDQVHELNQFSLVIEGEEYTGILESGEITWYHPQPQQALLDRHVKEVEEKVHEITKKQL' A
#
# COMPACT_ATOMS: atom_id res chain seq x y z
N MET A 1 -12.85 2.72 -8.95
CA MET A 1 -13.03 1.41 -8.29
C MET A 1 -11.72 0.69 -8.52
N PHE A 2 -10.99 0.27 -7.47
CA PHE A 2 -9.66 -0.33 -7.61
C PHE A 2 -9.77 -1.65 -8.38
N ASP A 3 -8.92 -1.88 -9.38
CA ASP A 3 -8.99 -3.08 -10.22
C ASP A 3 -8.42 -4.29 -9.47
N ASP A 4 -7.27 -4.13 -8.82
CA ASP A 4 -6.60 -5.20 -8.08
C ASP A 4 -5.82 -4.61 -6.90
N PHE A 5 -5.91 -5.22 -5.72
CA PHE A 5 -5.14 -4.83 -4.53
C PHE A 5 -4.51 -6.08 -3.90
N LYS A 6 -3.18 -6.08 -3.80
CA LYS A 6 -2.39 -7.21 -3.29
C LYS A 6 -1.42 -6.71 -2.22
N ILE A 7 -1.45 -7.38 -1.07
CA ILE A 7 -0.40 -7.21 -0.07
C ILE A 7 0.68 -8.23 -0.39
N ILE A 8 1.90 -7.74 -0.52
CA ILE A 8 3.09 -8.56 -0.67
C ILE A 8 3.59 -8.76 0.76
N GLU A 9 3.36 -9.95 1.30
CA GLU A 9 3.79 -10.31 2.64
C GLU A 9 5.29 -9.99 2.82
N PRO A 10 5.69 -9.49 4.00
CA PRO A 10 7.08 -9.17 4.25
C PRO A 10 7.94 -10.41 4.00
N LEU A 11 8.94 -10.28 3.12
CA LEU A 11 9.90 -11.34 2.79
C LEU A 11 10.73 -11.81 4.00
N PHE A 12 10.60 -11.13 5.14
CA PHE A 12 11.33 -11.40 6.37
C PHE A 12 10.32 -11.59 7.51
N GLU A 13 9.82 -12.82 7.67
CA GLU A 13 9.38 -13.28 8.99
C GLU A 13 10.55 -13.02 9.98
N ASP A 14 10.26 -12.47 11.17
CA ASP A 14 11.19 -12.29 12.31
C ASP A 14 11.95 -10.95 12.48
N GLN A 15 11.61 -9.86 11.76
CA GLN A 15 12.17 -8.52 12.06
C GLN A 15 11.15 -7.56 12.66
N VAL A 16 11.54 -6.88 13.75
CA VAL A 16 10.74 -5.88 14.51
C VAL A 16 10.28 -4.68 13.66
N HIS A 17 10.83 -4.53 12.46
CA HIS A 17 10.42 -3.56 11.46
C HIS A 17 9.74 -4.29 10.30
N GLU A 18 8.47 -4.64 10.46
CA GLU A 18 7.65 -5.25 9.42
C GLU A 18 7.38 -4.24 8.30
N LEU A 19 8.24 -4.26 7.29
CA LEU A 19 8.06 -3.56 6.02
C LEU A 19 6.99 -4.29 5.21
N ASN A 20 5.75 -3.83 5.30
CA ASN A 20 4.64 -4.42 4.56
C ASN A 20 4.59 -3.79 3.17
N GLN A 21 5.02 -4.53 2.14
CA GLN A 21 4.92 -4.05 0.77
C GLN A 21 3.51 -4.30 0.23
N PHE A 22 3.03 -3.41 -0.62
CA PHE A 22 1.74 -3.56 -1.29
C PHE A 22 1.84 -3.13 -2.75
N SER A 23 1.04 -3.78 -3.59
CA SER A 23 0.86 -3.44 -5.00
C SER A 23 -0.64 -3.31 -5.29
N LEU A 24 -0.99 -2.32 -6.09
CA LEU A 24 -2.34 -2.11 -6.57
C LEU A 24 -2.34 -1.66 -8.02
N VAL A 25 -3.39 -2.07 -8.73
CA VAL A 25 -3.65 -1.61 -10.09
C VAL A 25 -4.85 -0.69 -10.07
N ILE A 26 -4.67 0.52 -10.61
CA ILE A 26 -5.72 1.53 -10.75
C ILE A 26 -5.76 1.97 -12.20
N GLU A 27 -6.90 1.78 -12.86
CA GLU A 27 -7.10 2.20 -14.25
C GLU A 27 -6.05 1.62 -15.22
N GLY A 28 -5.52 0.44 -14.88
CA GLY A 28 -4.48 -0.25 -15.65
C GLY A 28 -3.04 0.21 -15.34
N GLU A 29 -2.84 1.16 -14.43
CA GLU A 29 -1.52 1.54 -13.92
C GLU A 29 -1.21 0.82 -12.60
N GLU A 30 0.00 0.26 -12.50
CA GLU A 30 0.48 -0.39 -11.29
C GLU A 30 1.17 0.62 -10.38
N TYR A 31 0.67 0.72 -9.15
CA TYR A 31 1.22 1.51 -8.08
C TYR A 31 1.71 0.58 -6.97
N THR A 32 2.94 0.81 -6.53
CA THR A 32 3.55 0.01 -5.46
C THR A 32 4.00 0.92 -4.33
N GLY A 33 3.98 0.39 -3.12
CA GLY A 33 4.43 1.13 -1.94
C GLY A 33 4.78 0.20 -0.80
N ILE A 34 5.29 0.80 0.28
CA ILE A 34 5.57 0.13 1.54
C ILE A 34 4.86 0.84 2.67
N LEU A 35 4.40 0.06 3.65
CA LEU A 35 3.95 0.53 4.94
C LEU A 35 5.04 0.16 5.96
N GLU A 36 5.66 1.17 6.55
CA GLU A 36 6.66 1.02 7.60
C GLU A 36 6.19 1.78 8.85
N SER A 37 6.09 1.12 10.00
CA SER A 37 5.75 1.77 11.28
C SER A 37 4.46 2.61 11.28
N GLY A 38 3.51 2.32 10.37
CA GLY A 38 2.29 3.11 10.22
C GLY A 38 2.40 4.31 9.27
N GLU A 39 3.49 4.43 8.51
CA GLU A 39 3.66 5.43 7.46
C GLU A 39 3.73 4.75 6.08
N ILE A 40 2.98 5.28 5.11
CA ILE A 40 2.95 4.76 3.75
C ILE A 40 3.88 5.58 2.88
N THR A 41 4.84 4.88 2.25
CA THR A 41 5.74 5.44 1.26
C THR A 41 5.45 4.82 -0.10
N TRP A 42 5.09 5.68 -1.05
CA TRP A 42 4.82 5.30 -2.43
C TRP A 42 6.11 5.24 -3.24
N TYR A 43 6.27 4.20 -4.06
CA TYR A 43 7.31 4.17 -5.09
C TYR A 43 6.90 5.01 -6.30
N HIS A 44 7.86 5.31 -7.18
CA HIS A 44 7.57 5.97 -8.45
C HIS A 44 7.02 4.96 -9.47
N PRO A 45 5.92 5.27 -10.19
CA PRO A 45 5.15 6.53 -10.18
C PRO A 45 4.26 6.71 -8.93
N GLN A 46 4.16 7.95 -8.44
CA GLN A 46 3.36 8.24 -7.23
C GLN A 46 1.89 8.47 -7.59
N PRO A 47 0.95 7.79 -6.92
CA PRO A 47 -0.48 7.90 -7.22
C PRO A 47 -1.04 9.29 -6.98
N GLN A 48 -0.46 10.09 -6.09
CA GLN A 48 -0.88 11.49 -5.85
C GLN A 48 -0.78 12.38 -7.10
N GLN A 49 0.02 11.98 -8.10
CA GLN A 49 0.17 12.75 -9.34
C GLN A 49 -0.92 12.44 -10.37
N ALA A 50 -1.55 11.26 -10.28
CA ALA A 50 -2.55 10.78 -11.24
C ALA A 50 -3.95 10.66 -10.63
N LEU A 51 -4.03 10.46 -9.32
CA LEU A 51 -5.25 10.19 -8.57
C LEU A 51 -5.57 11.34 -7.62
N LEU A 52 -6.88 11.54 -7.40
CA LEU A 52 -7.37 12.47 -6.39
C LEU A 52 -6.89 12.04 -4.99
N ASP A 53 -6.56 13.02 -4.14
CA ASP A 53 -6.15 12.78 -2.74
C ASP A 53 -7.11 11.86 -1.97
N ARG A 54 -8.41 11.96 -2.28
CA ARG A 54 -9.44 11.07 -1.70
C ARG A 54 -9.17 9.59 -2.00
N HIS A 55 -8.85 9.26 -3.26
CA HIS A 55 -8.59 7.88 -3.65
C HIS A 55 -7.30 7.37 -3.03
N VAL A 56 -6.25 8.21 -2.98
CA VAL A 56 -4.99 7.85 -2.30
C VAL A 56 -5.27 7.53 -0.84
N LYS A 57 -6.03 8.39 -0.14
CA LYS A 57 -6.39 8.19 1.26
C LYS A 57 -7.22 6.93 1.49
N GLU A 58 -8.17 6.62 0.62
CA GLU A 58 -8.96 5.37 0.69
C GLU A 58 -8.08 4.13 0.54
N VAL A 59 -7.01 4.18 -0.26
CA VAL A 59 -6.03 3.09 -0.37
C VAL A 59 -5.22 2.99 0.92
N GLU A 60 -4.72 4.11 1.42
CA GLU A 60 -3.92 4.16 2.65
C GLU A 60 -4.70 3.60 3.84
N GLU A 61 -5.97 4.00 4.01
CA GLU A 61 -6.86 3.46 5.03
C GLU A 61 -7.03 1.94 4.90
N LYS A 62 -7.18 1.43 3.68
CA LYS A 62 -7.28 -0.02 3.42
C LYS A 62 -6.01 -0.77 3.79
N VAL A 63 -4.85 -0.24 3.41
CA VAL A 63 -3.54 -0.83 3.75
C VAL A 63 -3.42 -0.89 5.28
N HIS A 64 -3.75 0.19 5.98
CA HIS A 64 -3.77 0.24 7.44
C HIS A 64 -4.74 -0.78 8.06
N GLU A 65 -5.96 -0.91 7.55
CA GLU A 65 -6.95 -1.86 8.06
C GLU A 65 -6.47 -3.30 7.95
N ILE A 66 -5.83 -3.65 6.83
CA ILE A 66 -5.39 -5.03 6.60
C ILE A 66 -4.14 -5.35 7.42
N THR A 67 -3.17 -4.43 7.50
CA THR A 67 -1.99 -4.63 8.35
C THR A 67 -2.39 -4.67 9.84
N LYS A 68 -3.34 -3.86 10.29
CA LYS A 68 -3.84 -3.90 11.67
C LYS A 68 -4.59 -5.20 12.00
N LYS A 69 -5.17 -5.87 11.00
CA LYS A 69 -5.82 -7.18 11.17
C LYS A 69 -4.84 -8.35 11.26
N GLN A 70 -3.59 -8.17 10.83
CA GLN A 70 -2.52 -9.17 10.94
C GLN A 70 -1.81 -9.13 12.32
N LEU A 71 -2.11 -8.11 13.16
CA LEU A 71 -1.63 -7.95 14.54
C LEU A 71 -2.54 -8.62 15.58
#